data_AF-A0A0F9S531-F1
#
_entry.id   AF-A0A0F9S531-F1
#
_cell.length_a   1.000
_cell.length_b   1.000
_cell.length_c   1.000
_cell.angle_alpha   90.00
_cell.angle_beta   90.00
_cell.angle_gamma   90.00
#
_symmetry.space_group_name_H-M   'P 1'
#
loop_
_entity.id
_entity.type
_entity.pdbx_description
1 polymer ?
#
loop_
_entity_poly.entity_id
_entity_poly.type
_entity_poly.pdbx_seq_one_letter_code
_entity_poly.pdbx_strand_id
1 'polypeptide(L)'
;MANQVRLGKRGERIAQCLFGGRRTKQCSVYDVIDRSRSMAYEVKCQQYSKHVRVHIEDDAYDRKLAYACKHKLTPMLVLVVIHGPLEIQIYLSPLKKHARPSDMWRVQ
;
A
#
# COMPACT_ATOMS: atom_id res chain seq x y z
N MET A 1 5.69 7.13 -17.74
CA MET A 1 4.96 7.76 -16.61
C MET A 1 3.46 7.47 -16.58
N ALA A 2 2.71 7.61 -17.69
CA ALA A 2 1.24 7.39 -17.69
C ALA A 2 0.79 5.99 -17.21
N ASN A 3 1.55 4.93 -17.54
CA ASN A 3 1.22 3.57 -17.14
C ASN A 3 1.34 3.35 -15.62
N GLN A 4 2.40 3.87 -15.01
CA GLN A 4 2.64 3.75 -13.56
C GLN A 4 1.58 4.47 -12.73
N VAL A 5 1.11 5.64 -13.18
CA VAL A 5 0.00 6.37 -12.55
C VAL A 5 -1.31 5.58 -12.64
N ARG A 6 -1.59 4.93 -13.78
CA ARG A 6 -2.77 4.07 -13.95
C ARG A 6 -2.71 2.84 -13.03
N LEU A 7 -1.55 2.20 -12.92
CA LEU A 7 -1.33 1.07 -12.02
C LEU A 7 -1.48 1.47 -10.55
N GLY A 8 -0.94 2.62 -10.14
CA GLY A 8 -1.12 3.18 -8.79
C GLY A 8 -2.59 3.34 -8.43
N LYS A 9 -3.37 4.04 -9.25
CA LYS A 9 -4.82 4.22 -9.04
C LYS A 9 -5.60 2.90 -9.00
N ARG A 10 -5.18 1.89 -9.80
CA ARG A 10 -5.76 0.55 -9.77
C ARG A 10 -5.47 -0.14 -8.44
N GLY A 11 -4.22 -0.08 -7.96
CA GLY A 11 -3.82 -0.64 -6.67
C GLY A 11 -4.59 -0.03 -5.51
N GLU A 12 -4.72 1.29 -5.46
CA GLU A 12 -5.49 1.98 -4.41
C GLU A 12 -6.96 1.55 -4.37
N ARG A 13 -7.59 1.39 -5.54
CA ARG A 13 -8.99 0.90 -5.63
C ARG A 13 -9.12 -0.52 -5.11
N ILE A 14 -8.19 -1.41 -5.48
CA ILE A 14 -8.14 -2.79 -4.99
C ILE A 14 -8.01 -2.80 -3.46
N ALA A 15 -7.06 -2.02 -2.91
CA ALA A 15 -6.86 -1.92 -1.48
C ALA A 15 -8.11 -1.39 -0.76
N GLN A 16 -8.77 -0.36 -1.31
CA GLN A 16 -10.03 0.16 -0.78
C GLN A 16 -11.13 -0.91 -0.76
N CYS A 17 -11.29 -1.69 -1.83
CA CYS A 17 -12.31 -2.73 -1.90
C CYS A 17 -12.04 -3.88 -0.91
N LEU A 18 -10.78 -4.25 -0.70
CA LEU A 18 -10.42 -5.38 0.17
C LEU A 18 -10.41 -5.02 1.65
N PHE A 19 -9.83 -3.87 1.98
CA PHE A 19 -9.57 -3.51 3.37
C PHE A 19 -10.62 -2.55 3.93
N GLY A 20 -11.46 -1.98 3.07
CA GLY A 20 -12.41 -0.94 3.44
C GLY A 20 -11.78 0.45 3.49
N GLY A 21 -12.42 1.36 4.23
CA GLY A 21 -11.96 2.73 4.39
C GLY A 21 -12.20 3.65 3.20
N ARG A 22 -11.60 4.83 3.27
CA ARG A 22 -11.72 5.88 2.25
C ARG A 22 -10.36 6.15 1.64
N ARG A 23 -10.31 6.20 0.30
CA ARG A 23 -9.15 6.74 -0.41
C ARG A 23 -8.97 8.20 -0.06
N THR A 24 -7.72 8.58 0.13
CA THR A 24 -7.33 9.93 0.48
C THR A 24 -7.03 10.76 -0.77
N LYS A 25 -6.83 12.07 -0.58
CA LYS A 25 -6.42 12.95 -1.69
C LYS A 25 -4.96 12.70 -2.04
N GLN A 26 -4.61 13.04 -3.28
CA GLN A 26 -3.23 13.07 -3.74
C GLN A 26 -2.36 13.90 -2.79
N CYS A 27 -1.16 13.43 -2.47
CA CYS A 27 -0.21 14.00 -1.50
C CYS A 27 -0.59 13.84 -0.01
N SER A 28 -1.61 13.04 0.32
CA SER A 28 -1.85 12.67 1.72
C SER A 28 -0.80 11.67 2.24
N VAL A 29 -0.77 11.46 3.56
CA VAL A 29 0.24 10.60 4.20
C VAL A 29 0.02 9.10 3.93
N TYR A 30 -1.23 8.67 3.71
CA TYR A 30 -1.58 7.27 3.42
C TYR A 30 -2.62 7.22 2.31
N ASP A 31 -2.57 6.22 1.44
CA ASP A 31 -3.47 6.12 0.29
C ASP A 31 -4.91 5.76 0.68
N VAL A 32 -5.08 4.95 1.74
CA VAL A 32 -6.38 4.56 2.28
C VAL A 32 -6.36 4.67 3.81
N ILE A 33 -7.41 5.26 4.39
CA ILE A 33 -7.60 5.28 5.84
C ILE A 33 -8.96 4.68 6.18
N ASP A 34 -8.95 3.67 7.05
CA ASP A 34 -10.15 3.13 7.68
C ASP A 34 -10.17 3.52 9.15
N ARG A 35 -10.92 4.59 9.45
CA ARG A 35 -11.09 5.07 10.83
C ARG A 35 -11.97 4.16 11.68
N SER A 36 -12.82 3.32 11.07
CA SER A 36 -13.67 2.40 11.84
C SER A 36 -12.85 1.27 12.47
N ARG A 37 -11.73 0.91 11.82
CA ARG A 37 -10.80 -0.13 12.29
C ARG A 37 -9.49 0.43 12.84
N SER A 38 -9.35 1.77 12.89
CA SER A 38 -8.09 2.44 13.22
C SER A 38 -6.91 1.95 12.37
N MET A 39 -7.09 1.87 11.05
CA MET A 39 -6.09 1.38 10.09
C MET A 39 -5.71 2.46 9.09
N ALA A 40 -4.44 2.48 8.69
CA ALA A 40 -3.91 3.33 7.63
C ALA A 40 -3.05 2.50 6.67
N TYR A 41 -3.35 2.55 5.37
CA TYR A 41 -2.72 1.71 4.36
C TYR A 41 -1.91 2.55 3.36
N GLU A 42 -0.63 2.22 3.24
CA GLU A 42 0.22 2.62 2.12
C GLU A 42 0.13 1.57 1.03
N VAL A 43 -0.16 1.96 -0.21
CA VAL A 43 -0.39 1.06 -1.32
C VAL A 43 0.68 1.24 -2.38
N LYS A 44 1.47 0.19 -2.60
CA LYS A 44 2.39 0.11 -3.74
C LYS A 44 1.83 -0.85 -4.78
N CYS A 45 1.82 -0.42 -6.03
CA CYS A 45 1.37 -1.23 -7.16
C CYS A 45 2.52 -1.38 -8.16
N GLN A 46 2.85 -2.60 -8.53
CA GLN A 46 3.94 -2.91 -9.45
C GLN A 46 3.54 -4.00 -10.44
N GLN A 47 4.07 -3.94 -11.65
CA GLN A 47 4.04 -5.08 -12.56
C GLN A 47 4.97 -6.17 -12.01
N TYR A 48 4.59 -7.43 -12.19
CA TYR A 48 5.42 -8.56 -11.77
C TYR A 48 6.82 -8.49 -12.40
N SER A 49 7.82 -8.76 -11.56
CA SER A 49 9.19 -9.03 -11.96
C SER A 49 9.82 -10.01 -10.98
N LYS A 50 10.91 -10.67 -11.36
CA LYS A 50 11.66 -11.56 -10.44
C LYS A 50 12.23 -10.84 -9.21
N HIS A 51 12.25 -9.51 -9.22
CA HIS A 51 12.87 -8.66 -8.19
C HIS A 51 11.88 -7.66 -7.59
N VAL A 52 10.58 -8.00 -7.52
CA VAL A 52 9.60 -7.12 -6.85
C VAL A 52 10.09 -6.80 -5.44
N ARG A 53 10.24 -5.50 -5.19
CA ARG A 53 10.61 -4.94 -3.90
C ARG A 53 9.93 -3.60 -3.72
N VAL A 54 9.54 -3.31 -2.49
CA VAL A 54 9.06 -2.01 -2.07
C VAL A 54 10.19 -1.29 -1.35
N HIS A 55 10.32 -0.01 -1.68
CA HIS A 55 11.10 0.95 -0.91
C HIS A 55 10.21 2.16 -0.60
N ILE A 56 10.25 2.60 0.65
CA ILE A 56 9.68 3.86 1.11
C ILE A 56 10.88 4.71 1.56
N GLU A 57 10.98 5.92 1.03
CA GLU A 57 11.99 6.90 1.44
C GLU A 57 11.93 7.17 2.95
N ASP A 58 13.07 7.50 3.54
CA ASP A 58 13.23 7.67 4.98
C ASP A 58 12.28 8.74 5.54
N ASP A 59 12.23 9.91 4.89
CA ASP A 59 11.37 11.02 5.27
C ASP A 59 9.88 10.65 5.19
N ALA A 60 9.50 9.91 4.15
CA ALA A 60 8.14 9.45 3.94
C ALA A 60 7.74 8.39 4.97
N TYR A 61 8.65 7.49 5.33
CA TYR A 61 8.44 6.47 6.35
C TYR A 61 8.22 7.11 7.73
N ASP A 62 9.08 8.04 8.12
CA ASP A 62 8.99 8.72 9.42
C ASP A 62 7.70 9.56 9.53
N ARG A 63 7.35 10.29 8.46
CA ARG A 63 6.07 11.02 8.37
C ARG A 63 4.87 10.10 8.54
N LYS A 64 4.91 8.91 7.95
CA LYS A 64 3.84 7.92 8.06
C LYS A 64 3.70 7.40 9.49
N LEU A 65 4.81 7.06 10.14
CA LEU A 65 4.79 6.63 11.54
C LEU A 65 4.29 7.73 12.48
N ALA A 66 4.78 8.96 12.32
CA ALA A 66 4.35 10.11 13.11
C ALA A 66 2.84 10.38 12.96
N TYR A 67 2.32 10.33 11.72
CA TYR A 67 0.89 10.48 11.47
C TYR A 67 0.07 9.36 12.11
N ALA A 68 0.48 8.11 11.94
CA ALA A 68 -0.21 6.96 12.50
C ALA A 68 -0.25 7.03 14.04
N CYS A 69 0.88 7.37 14.68
CA CYS A 69 0.96 7.58 16.12
C CYS A 69 0.01 8.69 16.59
N LYS A 70 0.08 9.88 15.97
CA LYS A 70 -0.77 11.03 16.30
C LYS A 70 -2.27 10.71 16.21
N HIS A 71 -2.65 9.86 15.26
CA HIS A 71 -4.05 9.53 14.99
C HIS A 71 -4.47 8.16 15.55
N LYS A 72 -3.61 7.48 16.33
CA LYS A 72 -3.85 6.13 16.89
C LYS A 72 -4.27 5.11 15.82
N LEU A 73 -3.61 5.17 14.66
CA LEU A 73 -3.84 4.26 13.53
C LEU A 73 -2.75 3.19 13.50
N THR A 74 -3.11 1.97 13.09
CA THR A 74 -2.17 0.90 12.78
C THR A 74 -1.69 1.07 11.34
N PRO A 75 -0.40 1.33 11.10
CA PRO A 75 0.12 1.59 9.77
C PRO A 75 0.46 0.27 9.05
N MET A 76 -0.07 0.11 7.84
CA MET A 76 0.06 -1.09 7.03
C MET A 76 0.67 -0.77 5.67
N LEU A 77 1.44 -1.71 5.13
CA LEU A 77 1.92 -1.71 3.76
C LEU A 77 1.16 -2.76 2.94
N VAL A 78 0.55 -2.31 1.84
CA VAL A 78 -0.10 -3.14 0.84
C VAL A 78 0.76 -3.12 -0.42
N LEU A 79 1.08 -4.30 -0.94
CA LEU A 79 1.74 -4.47 -2.23
C LEU A 79 0.82 -5.23 -3.18
N VAL A 80 0.44 -4.59 -4.28
CA VAL A 80 -0.32 -5.19 -5.38
C VAL A 80 0.65 -5.51 -6.52
N VAL A 81 0.79 -6.80 -6.83
CA VAL A 81 1.63 -7.30 -7.93
C VAL A 81 0.73 -7.74 -9.07
N ILE A 82 0.92 -7.13 -10.24
CA ILE A 82 0.13 -7.40 -11.44
C ILE A 82 0.92 -8.32 -12.36
N HIS A 83 0.47 -9.56 -12.50
CA HIS A 83 1.05 -10.55 -13.43
C HIS A 83 0.47 -10.39 -14.83
N GLY A 84 -0.82 -10.02 -14.92
CA GLY A 84 -1.51 -9.79 -16.18
C GLY A 84 -2.78 -8.94 -16.00
N PRO A 85 -3.64 -8.86 -17.03
CA PRO A 85 -4.87 -8.08 -16.97
C PRO A 85 -5.81 -8.56 -15.85
N LEU A 86 -5.89 -9.89 -15.65
CA LEU A 86 -6.80 -10.54 -14.70
C LEU A 86 -6.06 -11.21 -13.53
N GLU A 87 -4.75 -11.38 -13.63
CA GLU A 87 -3.95 -12.05 -12.60
C GLU A 87 -3.23 -11.01 -11.72
N ILE A 88 -3.64 -10.95 -10.46
CA ILE A 88 -3.05 -10.09 -9.44
C ILE A 88 -2.75 -10.91 -8.19
N GLN A 89 -1.70 -10.51 -7.48
CA GLN A 89 -1.38 -11.01 -6.15
C GLN A 89 -1.28 -9.83 -5.21
N ILE A 90 -1.76 -9.99 -3.99
CA ILE A 90 -1.85 -8.91 -3.03
C ILE A 90 -1.15 -9.37 -1.76
N TYR A 91 -0.31 -8.49 -1.23
CA TYR A 91 0.50 -8.75 -0.06
C TYR A 91 0.24 -7.65 0.97
N LEU A 92 0.22 -8.02 2.25
CA LEU A 92 -0.03 -7.14 3.38
C LEU A 92 1.03 -7.37 4.46
N SER A 93 1.50 -6.30 5.08
CA SER A 93 2.34 -6.34 6.27
C SER A 93 2.17 -5.08 7.10
N PRO A 94 2.67 -5.01 8.36
CA PRO A 94 2.85 -3.74 9.03
C PRO A 94 3.76 -2.85 8.18
N LEU A 95 3.66 -1.53 8.32
CA LEU A 95 4.48 -0.59 7.53
C LEU A 95 5.97 -0.93 7.69
N LYS A 96 6.65 -1.14 6.56
CA LYS A 96 8.09 -1.41 6.47
C LYS A 96 8.74 -0.47 5.46
N LYS A 97 9.96 -0.03 5.76
CA LYS A 97 10.78 0.78 4.84
C LYS A 97 11.19 0.00 3.58
N HIS A 98 11.52 -1.27 3.77
CA HIS A 98 11.84 -2.21 2.71
C HIS A 98 11.03 -3.49 2.89
N ALA A 99 10.44 -3.99 1.82
CA ALA A 99 9.71 -5.25 1.84
C ALA A 99 9.79 -5.97 0.50
N ARG A 100 9.85 -7.30 0.56
CA ARG A 100 9.60 -8.18 -0.58
C ARG A 100 8.31 -8.97 -0.35
N PRO A 101 7.70 -9.54 -1.41
CA PRO A 101 6.55 -10.44 -1.25
C PRO A 101 6.77 -11.56 -0.22
N SER A 102 7.99 -12.11 -0.13
CA SER A 102 8.37 -13.13 0.85
C SER A 102 8.25 -12.70 2.32
N ASP A 103 8.27 -11.38 2.58
CA ASP A 103 8.28 -10.80 3.93
C ASP A 103 6.89 -10.33 4.37
N MET A 104 5.87 -10.64 3.57
CA MET A 104 4.51 -10.14 3.68
C MET A 104 3.52 -11.30 3.62
N TRP A 105 2.34 -11.11 4.22
CA TRP A 105 1.27 -12.09 4.13
C TRP A 105 0.55 -11.93 2.80
N ARG A 106 0.41 -13.03 2.06
CA ARG A 106 -0.40 -13.04 0.84
C ARG A 106 -1.89 -13.00 1.21
N VAL A 107 -2.59 -12.05 0.61
CA VAL A 107 -4.04 -11.81 0.75
C VAL A 107 -4.70 -12.32 -0.53
N GLN A 108 -4.91 -13.64 -0.57
CA GLN A 108 -5.45 -14.43 -1.70
C GLN A 108 -4.53 -14.53 -2.95
#